data_AF-A0A2E8U5V0-F1
#
_entry.id   AF-A0A2E8U5V0-F1
#
_cell.length_a   1.000
_cell.length_b   1.000
_cell.length_c   1.000
_cell.angle_alpha   90.00
_cell.angle_beta   90.00
_cell.angle_gamma   90.00
#
_symmetry.space_group_name_H-M   'P 1'
#
loop_
_entity.id
_entity.type
_entity.pdbx_description
1 polymer ?
#
loop_
_entity_poly.entity_id
_entity_poly.type
_entity_poly.pdbx_seq_one_letter_code
_entity_poly.pdbx_strand_id
1 'polypeptide(L)'
;MVLIRHPKALSRFESIISRITKAPKELRRPLDDMNSLLWELMDGTRKLDLINKLMDSTFHERITPVEERVEASLANMISLGLVVVRTSPINGEWETSPLHDPSGSLQDADPTLGIIEEE
;
A
#
# COMPACT_ATOMS: atom_id res chain seq x y z
N MET A 1 7.78 -3.62 7.31
CA MET A 1 7.19 -2.27 7.11
C MET A 1 6.96 -2.11 5.63
N VAL A 2 5.73 -1.81 5.21
CA VAL A 2 5.37 -1.66 3.80
C VAL A 2 5.59 -0.20 3.37
N LEU A 3 6.14 -0.01 2.16
CA LEU A 3 6.32 1.29 1.54
C LEU A 3 5.58 1.33 0.20
N ILE A 4 4.56 2.18 0.11
CA ILE A 4 3.84 2.39 -1.13
C ILE A 4 4.53 3.47 -1.97
N ARG A 5 4.81 3.16 -3.24
CA ARG A 5 5.41 4.07 -4.22
C ARG A 5 4.45 4.33 -5.37
N HIS A 6 4.28 5.60 -5.73
CA HIS A 6 3.57 5.98 -6.95
C HIS A 6 4.34 7.02 -7.76
N PRO A 7 4.30 6.95 -9.10
CA PRO A 7 4.88 7.99 -9.93
C PRO A 7 4.10 9.30 -9.73
N LYS A 8 4.82 10.41 -9.57
CA LYS A 8 4.16 11.72 -9.55
C LYS A 8 3.75 12.07 -10.98
N ALA A 9 2.46 12.25 -11.23
CA ALA A 9 1.96 12.75 -12.51
C ALA A 9 2.35 14.24 -12.67
N LEU A 10 3.61 14.50 -13.03
CA LEU A 10 4.11 15.85 -13.31
C LEU A 10 3.49 16.31 -14.63
N SER A 11 2.55 17.26 -14.58
CA SER A 11 2.08 17.95 -15.78
C SER A 11 3.23 18.72 -16.44
N ARG A 12 3.14 19.00 -17.75
CA ARG A 12 4.21 19.67 -18.53
C ARG A 12 4.68 21.00 -17.91
N PHE A 13 3.82 21.67 -17.14
CA PHE A 13 4.14 22.89 -16.39
C PHE A 13 4.98 22.63 -15.12
N GLU A 14 4.79 21.52 -14.42
CA GLU A 14 5.62 21.14 -13.25
C GLU A 14 7.00 20.62 -13.67
N SER A 15 7.17 20.11 -14.90
CA SER A 15 8.48 19.64 -15.39
C SER A 15 9.54 20.76 -15.38
N ILE A 16 9.15 21.99 -15.72
CA ILE A 16 10.02 23.17 -15.70
C ILE A 16 10.42 23.52 -14.26
N ILE A 17 9.48 23.44 -13.31
CA ILE A 17 9.71 23.70 -11.88
C ILE A 17 10.57 22.59 -11.25
N SER A 18 10.33 21.32 -11.58
CA SER A 18 11.07 20.17 -11.04
C SER A 18 12.56 20.22 -11.36
N ARG A 19 12.94 20.83 -12.48
CA ARG A 19 14.34 21.05 -12.88
C ARG A 19 15.04 22.09 -12.02
N ILE A 20 14.27 23.03 -11.46
CA ILE A 20 14.74 24.10 -10.57
C ILE A 20 14.75 23.63 -9.11
N THR A 21 13.80 22.79 -8.69
CA THR A 21 13.61 22.43 -7.27
C THR A 21 14.08 21.04 -6.87
N LYS A 22 14.64 20.22 -7.77
CA LYS A 22 14.96 18.79 -7.51
C LYS A 22 13.79 18.05 -6.84
N ALA A 23 12.56 18.39 -7.22
CA ALA A 23 11.38 17.79 -6.63
C ALA A 23 11.39 16.27 -6.83
N PRO A 24 11.04 15.47 -5.80
CA PRO A 24 11.05 14.02 -5.90
C PRO A 24 10.10 13.56 -7.01
N LYS A 25 10.59 12.67 -7.88
CA LYS A 25 9.87 12.15 -9.05
C LYS A 25 8.78 11.13 -8.68
N GLU A 26 8.85 10.63 -7.45
CA GLU A 26 7.95 9.63 -6.90
C GLU A 26 7.42 10.07 -5.54
N LEU A 27 6.24 9.57 -5.20
CA LEU A 27 5.64 9.74 -3.90
C LEU A 27 5.82 8.45 -3.10
N ARG A 28 6.46 8.58 -1.95
CA ARG A 28 6.74 7.51 -0.99
C ARG A 28 5.81 7.65 0.21
N ARG A 29 5.03 6.62 0.53
CA ARG A 29 4.13 6.58 1.68
C ARG A 29 4.46 5.36 2.55
N PRO A 30 5.27 5.52 3.61
CA PRO A 30 5.51 4.43 4.55
C PRO A 30 4.21 4.16 5.31
N LEU A 31 3.85 2.89 5.45
CA LEU A 31 2.76 2.46 6.33
C LEU A 31 3.31 2.20 7.74
N ASP A 32 2.50 2.49 8.76
CA ASP A 32 2.78 2.02 10.12
C ASP A 32 2.66 0.49 10.22
N ASP A 33 2.95 -0.08 11.40
CA ASP A 33 2.96 -1.53 11.60
C ASP A 33 1.59 -2.17 11.39
N MET A 34 0.51 -1.53 11.86
CA MET A 34 -0.86 -2.02 11.68
C MET A 34 -1.30 -2.00 10.22
N ASN A 35 -1.08 -0.87 9.54
CA ASN A 35 -1.45 -0.70 8.15
C ASN A 35 -0.56 -1.53 7.22
N SER A 36 0.69 -1.78 7.60
CA SER A 36 1.56 -2.73 6.90
C SER A 36 0.98 -4.14 6.96
N LEU A 37 0.60 -4.64 8.14
CA LEU A 37 0.01 -5.98 8.23
C LEU A 37 -1.34 -6.05 7.51
N LEU A 38 -2.19 -5.04 7.68
CA LEU A 38 -3.47 -4.99 6.98
C LEU A 38 -3.28 -5.07 5.46
N TRP A 39 -2.31 -4.34 4.91
CA TRP A 39 -1.94 -4.41 3.49
C TRP A 39 -1.61 -5.82 3.03
N GLU A 40 -0.70 -6.52 3.73
CA GLU A 40 -0.30 -7.89 3.40
C GLU A 40 -1.47 -8.89 3.48
N LEU A 41 -2.41 -8.67 4.41
CA LEU A 41 -3.58 -9.54 4.54
C LEU A 41 -4.61 -9.35 3.42
N MET A 42 -4.62 -8.20 2.75
CA MET A 42 -5.56 -7.81 1.70
C MET A 42 -5.11 -8.27 0.29
N ASP A 43 -4.72 -9.52 0.16
CA ASP A 43 -4.31 -10.13 -1.12
C ASP A 43 -5.46 -10.47 -2.08
N GLY A 44 -6.71 -10.16 -1.70
CA GLY A 44 -7.90 -10.42 -2.51
C GLY A 44 -8.46 -11.85 -2.40
N THR A 45 -7.91 -12.69 -1.52
CA THR A 45 -8.41 -14.04 -1.23
C THR A 45 -9.15 -14.14 0.11
N ARG A 46 -8.83 -13.25 1.06
CA ARG A 46 -9.38 -13.27 2.42
C ARG A 46 -10.67 -12.46 2.55
N LYS A 47 -11.53 -12.91 3.47
CA LYS A 47 -12.74 -12.17 3.89
C LYS A 47 -12.39 -11.18 5.01
N LEU A 48 -13.15 -10.09 5.11
CA LEU A 48 -12.95 -9.06 6.13
C LEU A 48 -13.00 -9.63 7.56
N ASP A 49 -13.92 -10.55 7.87
CA ASP A 49 -13.99 -11.17 9.20
C ASP A 49 -12.71 -11.92 9.59
N LEU A 50 -12.04 -12.56 8.62
CA LEU A 50 -10.77 -13.24 8.87
C LEU A 50 -9.66 -12.22 9.09
N ILE A 51 -9.64 -11.14 8.31
CA ILE A 51 -8.70 -10.03 8.47
C ILE A 51 -8.86 -9.42 9.87
N ASN A 52 -10.08 -9.09 10.29
CA ASN A 52 -10.36 -8.55 11.63
C ASN A 52 -9.85 -9.48 12.73
N LYS A 53 -10.08 -10.79 12.63
CA LYS A 53 -9.56 -11.76 13.60
C LYS A 53 -8.04 -11.80 13.65
N LEU A 54 -7.37 -11.78 12.50
CA LEU A 54 -5.90 -11.80 12.43
C LEU A 54 -5.31 -10.50 13.01
N MET A 55 -5.90 -9.36 12.67
CA MET A 55 -5.52 -8.05 13.19
C MET A 55 -5.69 -7.97 14.70
N ASP A 56 -6.82 -8.43 15.24
CA ASP A 56 -7.11 -8.48 16.68
C ASP A 56 -6.11 -9.39 17.41
N SER A 57 -5.87 -10.60 16.88
CA SER A 57 -4.92 -11.55 17.46
C SER A 57 -3.46 -11.08 17.44
N THR A 58 -3.12 -10.14 16.55
CA THR A 58 -1.76 -9.61 16.46
C THR A 58 -1.57 -8.41 17.38
N PHE A 59 -2.52 -7.48 17.38
CA PHE A 59 -2.36 -6.18 18.04
C PHE A 59 -3.11 -6.05 19.36
N HIS A 60 -4.04 -6.96 19.67
CA HIS A 60 -4.78 -7.02 20.93
C HIS A 60 -5.36 -5.65 21.32
N GLU A 61 -5.09 -5.17 22.54
CA GLU A 61 -5.59 -3.90 23.06
C GLU A 61 -5.22 -2.68 22.21
N ARG A 62 -4.14 -2.74 21.42
CA ARG A 62 -3.70 -1.61 20.58
C ARG A 62 -4.69 -1.30 19.46
N ILE A 63 -5.47 -2.29 19.01
CA ILE A 63 -6.41 -2.15 17.90
C ILE A 63 -7.88 -2.18 18.34
N THR A 64 -8.17 -2.43 19.62
CA THR A 64 -9.56 -2.44 20.09
C THR A 64 -10.23 -1.06 19.94
N PRO A 65 -11.46 -0.97 19.40
CA PRO A 65 -12.25 -2.03 18.75
C PRO A 65 -11.76 -2.31 17.31
N VAL A 66 -11.45 -3.58 17.01
CA VAL A 66 -10.75 -3.96 15.78
C VAL A 66 -11.54 -3.64 14.51
N GLU A 67 -12.86 -3.87 14.52
CA GLU A 67 -13.72 -3.66 13.35
C GLU A 67 -13.70 -2.19 12.93
N GLU A 68 -13.94 -1.27 13.87
CA GLU A 68 -13.93 0.17 13.58
C GLU A 68 -12.55 0.67 13.13
N ARG A 69 -11.47 0.14 13.72
CA ARG A 69 -10.10 0.52 13.34
C ARG A 69 -9.75 0.04 11.94
N VAL A 70 -10.08 -1.21 11.60
CA VAL A 70 -9.84 -1.78 10.27
C VAL A 70 -10.69 -1.06 9.24
N GLU A 71 -11.98 -0.81 9.52
CA GLU A 71 -12.87 -0.07 8.62
C GLU A 71 -12.37 1.36 8.35
N ALA A 72 -11.91 2.07 9.38
CA ALA A 72 -11.34 3.41 9.22
C ALA A 72 -10.10 3.41 8.32
N SER A 73 -9.21 2.42 8.50
CA SER A 73 -8.03 2.27 7.65
C SER A 73 -8.41 1.92 6.20
N LEU A 74 -9.33 0.97 6.02
CA LEU A 74 -9.82 0.56 4.70
C LEU A 74 -10.48 1.73 3.97
N ALA A 75 -11.32 2.51 4.65
CA ALA A 75 -11.94 3.71 4.08
C ALA A 75 -10.89 4.73 3.60
N ASN A 76 -9.82 4.95 4.39
CA ASN A 76 -8.72 5.82 4.00
C ASN A 76 -8.01 5.28 2.75
N MET A 77 -7.63 4.00 2.73
CA MET A 77 -6.95 3.38 1.58
C MET A 77 -7.82 3.40 0.30
N ILE A 78 -9.13 3.17 0.43
CA ILE A 78 -10.09 3.30 -0.68
C ILE A 78 -10.12 4.75 -1.19
N SER A 79 -10.17 5.74 -0.29
CA SER A 79 -10.19 7.16 -0.67
C SER A 79 -8.93 7.59 -1.42
N LEU A 80 -7.80 6.95 -1.14
CA LEU A 80 -6.52 7.14 -1.82
C LEU A 80 -6.40 6.34 -3.13
N GLY A 81 -7.40 5.49 -3.45
CA GLY A 81 -7.41 4.62 -4.61
C GLY A 81 -6.43 3.45 -4.53
N LEU A 82 -6.03 3.04 -3.32
CA LEU A 82 -5.04 1.99 -3.09
C LEU A 82 -5.66 0.60 -3.00
N VAL A 83 -6.90 0.50 -2.53
CA VAL A 83 -7.59 -0.76 -2.28
C VAL A 83 -9.01 -0.67 -2.84
N VAL A 84 -9.55 -1.80 -3.29
CA VAL A 84 -10.97 -1.95 -3.64
C VAL A 84 -11.57 -3.11 -2.85
N VAL A 85 -12.85 -3.00 -2.51
CA VAL A 85 -13.61 -4.11 -1.92
C VAL A 85 -14.31 -4.88 -3.04
N ARG A 86 -14.15 -6.21 -3.05
CA ARG A 86 -14.80 -7.10 -4.02
C ARG A 86 -15.73 -8.07 -3.30
N THR A 87 -16.79 -8.49 -4.00
CA THR A 87 -17.74 -9.51 -3.52
C THR A 87 -17.31 -10.93 -3.92
N SER A 88 -16.33 -11.05 -4.81
CA SER A 88 -15.72 -12.32 -5.23
C SER A 88 -14.19 -12.28 -5.08
N PRO A 89 -13.52 -13.43 -4.92
CA PRO A 89 -12.06 -13.50 -4.88
C PRO A 89 -11.43 -13.04 -6.20
N ILE A 90 -10.18 -12.57 -6.14
CA ILE A 90 -9.43 -12.23 -7.36
C ILE A 90 -9.18 -13.49 -8.18
N ASN A 91 -9.24 -13.36 -9.50
CA ASN A 91 -9.01 -14.48 -10.42
C ASN A 91 -7.83 -14.19 -11.35
N GLY A 92 -6.68 -13.84 -10.76
CA GLY A 92 -5.46 -13.47 -11.51
C GLY A 92 -5.59 -12.20 -12.37
N GLU A 93 -6.67 -11.43 -12.19
CA GLU A 93 -6.90 -10.18 -12.90
C GLU A 93 -5.85 -9.14 -12.51
N TRP A 94 -5.39 -9.17 -11.26
CA TRP A 94 -4.42 -8.26 -10.67
C TRP A 94 -3.23 -9.03 -10.12
N GLU A 95 -2.02 -8.53 -10.39
CA GLU A 95 -0.79 -8.99 -9.77
C GLU A 95 -0.64 -8.30 -8.41
N THR A 96 -0.69 -9.07 -7.34
CA THR A 96 -0.59 -8.57 -5.95
C THR A 96 0.77 -8.89 -5.33
N SER A 97 1.68 -9.52 -6.08
CA SER A 97 3.04 -9.78 -5.63
C SER A 97 3.78 -8.47 -5.27
N PRO A 98 4.60 -8.47 -4.21
CA PRO A 98 5.41 -7.31 -3.87
C PRO A 98 6.40 -6.96 -5.00
N LEU A 99 6.90 -5.72 -4.99
CA LEU A 99 7.94 -5.21 -5.90
C LEU A 99 7.58 -5.18 -7.40
N HIS A 100 6.33 -5.49 -7.77
CA HIS A 100 5.87 -5.36 -9.15
C HIS A 100 5.35 -3.93 -9.44
N ASP A 101 5.98 -3.21 -10.37
CA ASP A 101 5.44 -1.96 -10.93
C ASP A 101 4.78 -2.22 -12.29
N PRO A 102 3.43 -2.30 -12.37
CA PRO A 102 2.75 -2.54 -13.63
C PRO A 102 2.90 -1.39 -14.64
N SER A 103 3.30 -0.19 -14.18
CA SER A 103 3.50 0.97 -15.05
C SER A 103 4.90 1.02 -15.68
N GLY A 104 5.88 0.31 -15.10
CA GLY A 104 7.29 0.39 -15.47
C GLY A 104 7.91 1.80 -15.38
N SER A 105 7.28 2.70 -14.63
CA SER A 105 7.65 4.12 -14.56
C SER A 105 8.44 4.47 -13.30
N LEU A 106 8.41 3.59 -12.30
CA LEU A 106 9.22 3.69 -11.10
C LEU A 106 10.66 3.27 -11.41
N GLN A 107 11.61 3.96 -10.77
CA GLN A 107 13.00 3.54 -10.77
C GLN A 107 13.17 2.33 -9.83
N ASP A 108 14.23 1.56 -10.03
CA ASP A 108 14.57 0.47 -9.12
C ASP A 108 14.63 0.97 -7.67
N ALA A 109 14.29 0.08 -6.74
CA ALA A 109 14.38 0.40 -5.32
C ALA A 109 15.81 0.78 -4.96
N ASP A 110 15.98 1.87 -4.19
CA ASP A 110 17.30 2.28 -3.72
C ASP A 110 17.85 1.19 -2.77
N PRO A 111 18.99 0.55 -3.09
CA PRO A 111 19.55 -0.54 -2.30
C PRO A 111 19.85 -0.15 -0.85
N THR A 112 20.03 1.13 -0.58
CA THR A 112 20.32 1.66 0.77
C THR A 112 19.10 1.67 1.69
N LEU A 113 17.89 1.49 1.15
CA LEU A 113 16.65 1.46 1.93
C LEU A 113 16.44 0.13 2.66
N GLY A 114 17.28 -0.89 2.41
CA GLY A 114 17.17 -2.20 3.07
C GLY A 114 15.82 -2.88 2.84
N ILE A 115 15.16 -2.58 1.71
CA ILE A 115 13.94 -3.26 1.29
C ILE A 115 14.36 -4.69 0.96
N ILE A 116 13.99 -5.62 1.83
CA ILE A 116 14.39 -7.02 1.76
C ILE A 116 13.77 -7.59 0.48
N GLU A 117 14.61 -8.01 -0.46
CA GLU A 117 14.23 -8.96 -1.49
C GLU A 117 13.96 -10.28 -0.75
N GLU A 118 12.70 -10.63 -0.51
CA GLU A 118 12.38 -11.96 -0.03
C GLU A 118 12.79 -12.97 -1.12
N GLU A 119 13.69 -13.87 -0.73
CA GLU A 119 14.36 -14.90 -1.55
C GLU A 119 13.40 -16.04 -1.94
#